data_AF-A0A3C1DF45-F1
#
_entry.id   AF-A0A3C1DF45-F1
#
_cell.length_a   1.000
_cell.length_b   1.000
_cell.length_c   1.000
_cell.angle_alpha   90.00
_cell.angle_beta   90.00
_cell.angle_gamma   90.00
#
_symmetry.space_group_name_H-M   'P 1'
#
loop_
_entity.id
_entity.type
_entity.pdbx_description
1 polymer ?
#
loop_
_entity_poly.entity_id
_entity_poly.type
_entity_poly.pdbx_seq_one_letter_code
_entity_poly.pdbx_strand_id
1 'polypeptide(L)' 'MKEYSSEELNDIKSLIAAVHAEDDPIVVFNAGEECLVAMRPAIFERILVEGAQVAAEDRRSLRL' A
#
# COMPACT_ATOMS: atom_id res chain seq x y z
N MET A 1 -6.84 2.50 5.96
CA MET A 1 -6.50 2.94 4.59
C MET A 1 -7.26 4.24 4.28
N LYS A 2 -6.52 5.32 4.02
CA LYS A 2 -7.06 6.67 3.80
C LYS A 2 -6.92 7.05 2.32
N GLU A 3 -7.86 7.84 1.84
CA GLU A 3 -7.98 8.19 0.42
C GLU A 3 -7.71 9.69 0.23
N TYR A 4 -7.01 10.02 -0.85
CA TYR A 4 -6.69 11.37 -1.27
C TYR A 4 -6.95 11.52 -2.77
N SER A 5 -7.30 12.71 -3.21
CA SER A 5 -7.28 13.06 -4.63
C SER A 5 -5.85 13.44 -5.07
N SER A 6 -5.56 13.25 -6.36
CA SER A 6 -4.31 13.74 -6.96
C SER A 6 -4.19 15.28 -6.89
N GLU A 7 -5.30 15.99 -6.75
CA GLU A 7 -5.32 17.44 -6.56
C GLU A 7 -4.82 17.85 -5.17
N GLU A 8 -5.14 17.07 -4.13
CA GLU A 8 -4.68 17.27 -2.75
C GLU A 8 -3.19 16.95 -2.56
N LEU A 9 -2.66 16.00 -3.36
CA LEU A 9 -1.26 15.55 -3.32
C LEU A 9 -0.54 15.88 -4.63
N ASN A 10 -0.67 17.14 -5.06
CA ASN A 10 -0.16 17.60 -6.36
C ASN A 10 1.38 17.75 -6.42
N ASP A 11 2.09 17.51 -5.32
CA ASP A 11 3.55 17.56 -5.26
C ASP A 11 4.14 16.38 -4.48
N ILE A 12 5.39 16.02 -4.78
CA ILE A 12 6.06 14.87 -4.17
C ILE A 12 6.22 15.04 -2.64
N LYS A 13 6.38 16.26 -2.13
CA LYS A 13 6.57 16.47 -0.69
C LYS A 13 5.27 16.24 0.08
N SER A 14 4.14 16.72 -0.44
CA SER A 14 2.83 16.46 0.18
C SER A 14 2.50 14.97 0.16
N LEU A 15 2.80 14.25 -0.94
CA LEU A 15 2.66 12.80 -1.00
C LEU A 15 3.50 12.07 0.06
N ILE A 16 4.79 12.40 0.16
CA ILE A 16 5.69 11.80 1.17
C ILE A 16 5.20 12.10 2.59
N ALA A 17 4.78 13.35 2.86
CA ALA A 17 4.25 13.73 4.16
C ALA A 17 2.99 12.94 4.52
N ALA A 18 2.06 12.78 3.59
CA ALA A 18 0.85 11.98 3.77
C ALA A 18 1.17 10.51 4.05
N VAL A 19 2.11 9.92 3.30
CA VAL A 19 2.56 8.53 3.51
C VAL A 19 3.23 8.33 4.87
N HIS A 20 3.98 9.32 5.36
CA HIS A 20 4.64 9.24 6.66
C HIS A 20 3.72 9.50 7.84
N ALA A 21 2.63 10.26 7.64
CA ALA A 21 1.63 10.54 8.66
C ALA A 21 0.69 9.36 8.94
N GLU A 22 0.58 8.42 8.00
CA GLU A 22 -0.33 7.28 8.09
C GLU A 22 0.47 5.99 8.36
N ASP A 23 -0.08 5.13 9.23
CA ASP A 23 0.52 3.82 9.51
C ASP A 23 0.11 2.73 8.52
N ASP A 24 -0.92 2.99 7.73
CA ASP A 24 -1.43 2.14 6.65
C ASP A 24 -1.06 2.73 5.28
N PRO A 25 -1.08 1.92 4.20
CA PRO A 25 -1.09 2.45 2.84
C PRO A 25 -2.19 3.49 2.64
N ILE A 26 -1.91 4.48 1.80
CA ILE A 26 -2.87 5.47 1.34
C ILE A 26 -3.20 5.24 -0.13
N VAL A 27 -4.39 5.65 -0.54
CA VAL A 27 -4.83 5.58 -1.93
C VAL A 27 -4.93 6.98 -2.49
N VAL A 28 -4.39 7.19 -3.67
CA VAL A 28 -4.45 8.46 -4.41
C VAL A 28 -5.24 8.22 -5.69
N PHE A 29 -6.39 8.89 -5.82
CA PHE A 29 -7.26 8.78 -6.98
C PHE A 29 -7.10 9.99 -7.88
N ASN A 30 -7.00 9.75 -9.19
CA ASN A 30 -7.18 10.78 -10.21
C ASN A 30 -8.56 10.60 -10.85
N ALA A 31 -9.43 11.60 -10.66
CA ALA A 31 -10.79 11.77 -11.17
C ALA A 31 -11.33 10.65 -12.10
N GLY A 32 -11.53 9.46 -11.55
CA GLY A 32 -12.25 8.34 -12.18
C GLY A 32 -11.43 7.33 -13.01
N GLU A 33 -10.12 7.47 -13.21
CA GLU A 33 -9.40 6.60 -14.16
C GLU A 33 -8.21 5.85 -13.58
N GLU A 34 -7.37 6.49 -12.76
CA GLU A 34 -6.15 5.87 -12.25
C GLU A 34 -6.01 6.05 -10.74
N CYS A 35 -5.55 4.98 -10.10
CA CYS A 35 -5.42 4.86 -8.65
C CYS A 35 -3.99 4.44 -8.33
N LEU A 36 -3.33 5.20 -7.47
CA LEU A 36 -1.99 4.92 -6.99
C LEU A 36 -2.05 4.58 -5.50
N VAL A 37 -1.46 3.45 -5.11
CA VAL A 37 -1.31 3.11 -3.69
C VAL A 37 0.08 3.49 -3.24
N ALA A 38 0.17 4.42 -2.29
CA ALA A 38 1.43 4.87 -1.73
C ALA A 38 1.57 4.38 -0.28
N MET A 39 2.76 3.92 0.09
CA MET A 39 3.03 3.38 1.42
C MET A 39 4.51 3.53 1.79
N ARG A 40 4.80 3.43 3.09
CA ARG A 40 6.19 3.42 3.58
C ARG A 40 6.90 2.13 3.11
N PRO A 41 8.20 2.18 2.77
CA PRO A 41 8.95 0.98 2.34
C PRO A 41 8.84 -0.19 3.32
N ALA A 42 8.90 0.07 4.63
CA ALA A 42 8.75 -0.95 5.66
C ALA A 42 7.37 -1.65 5.64
N ILE A 43 6.30 -0.94 5.27
CA ILE A 43 4.97 -1.54 5.13
C ILE A 43 4.95 -2.46 3.91
N PHE A 44 5.52 -2.00 2.79
CA PHE A 44 5.62 -2.81 1.58
C PHE A 44 6.42 -4.09 1.81
N GLU A 45 7.58 -3.98 2.45
CA GLU A 45 8.43 -5.13 2.83
C GLU A 45 7.67 -6.11 3.74
N ARG A 46 6.94 -5.59 4.74
CA ARG A 46 6.12 -6.42 5.62
C ARG A 46 5.05 -7.20 4.85
N ILE A 47 4.30 -6.52 3.97
CA ILE A 47 3.27 -7.15 3.11
C ILE A 47 3.88 -8.25 2.23
N LEU A 48 5.06 -8.02 1.66
CA LEU A 48 5.73 -9.04 0.85
C LEU A 48 6.10 -10.29 1.66
N VAL A 49 6.63 -10.12 2.87
CA VAL A 49 6.99 -11.23 3.74
C VAL A 49 5.75 -11.99 4.23
N GLU A 50 4.73 -11.27 4.71
CA GLU A 50 3.46 -11.85 5.16
C GLU A 50 2.78 -12.64 4.02
N GLY A 51 2.69 -12.05 2.83
CA GLY A 51 2.12 -12.71 1.65
C GLY A 51 2.89 -13.98 1.25
N ALA A 52 4.22 -13.96 1.32
CA ALA A 52 5.05 -15.13 1.05
C ALA A 52 4.83 -16.26 2.07
N GLN A 53 4.57 -15.92 3.34
CA GLN A 53 4.27 -16.89 4.40
C GLN A 53 2.90 -17.54 4.19
N VAL A 54 1.85 -16.75 3.90
CA VAL A 54 0.51 -17.28 3.59
C VAL A 54 0.58 -18.25 2.40
N ALA A 55 1.28 -17.87 1.33
CA ALA A 55 1.48 -18.73 0.17
C ALA A 55 2.29 -20.00 0.48
N ALA A 56 3.15 -19.99 1.49
CA ALA A 56 3.92 -21.15 1.93
C ALA A 56 3.10 -22.09 2.84
N GLU A 57 2.20 -21.57 3.67
CA GLU A 57 1.31 -22.34 4.53
C GLU A 57 0.24 -23.09 3.73
N ASP A 58 -0.37 -22.46 2.73
CA ASP A 58 -1.33 -23.13 1.83
C ASP A 58 -0.71 -24.30 1.04
N ARG A 59 0.59 -24.22 0.72
CA ARG A 59 1.30 -25.34 0.08
C ARG A 59 1.55 -26.50 1.03
N ARG A 60 1.53 -26.29 2.34
CA ARG A 60 1.69 -27.35 3.36
C ARG A 60 0.36 -28.05 3.65
N SER A 61 -0.77 -27.34 3.59
CA SER A 61 -2.11 -27.92 3.81
C SER A 61 -2.58 -28.81 2.64
N LEU A 62 -2.07 -28.58 1.43
CA LEU A 62 -2.33 -29.41 0.24
C LEU A 62 -1.57 -30.75 0.21
N ARG A 63 -0.78 -31.08 1.24
CA ARG A 63 -0.08 -32.37 1.39
C ARG A 63 -0.75 -33.22 2.47
N LEU A 64 -1.96 -33.71 2.21
CA LEU A 64 -2.57 -34.83 2.92
C LEU A 64 -3.26 -35.75 1.91
#